data_AF-A0A9P7NQ99-F1
#
_entry.id   AF-A0A9P7NQ99-F1
#
_cell.length_a   1.000
_cell.length_b   1.000
_cell.length_c   1.000
_cell.angle_alpha   90.00
_cell.angle_beta   90.00
_cell.angle_gamma   90.00
#
_symmetry.space_group_name_H-M   'P 1'
#
loop_
_entity.id
_entity.type
_entity.pdbx_description
1 polymer ?
#
loop_
_entity_poly.entity_id
_entity_poly.type
_entity_poly.pdbx_seq_one_letter_code
_entity_poly.pdbx_strand_id
1 'polypeptide(L)'
;MHALSFLALLLPFVAAKKHDQCDCMSWTKETGWIHNKDLTHWVCHVYYMEVSYHSRFDIDTGRCVVDGDRKIDGQSWEDACKEEGRDGYLILDDKDHHVDLTSYKVGAAAGDCKY
;
A
#
# COMPACT_ATOMS: atom_id res chain seq x y z
N MET A 1 -53.48 -3.87 -5.59
CA MET A 1 -52.20 -3.67 -6.31
C MET A 1 -51.11 -3.56 -5.26
N HIS A 2 -50.39 -4.64 -4.97
CA HIS A 2 -49.27 -4.61 -4.02
C HIS A 2 -48.02 -4.16 -4.78
N ALA A 3 -47.56 -2.95 -4.48
CA ALA A 3 -46.29 -2.44 -4.95
C ALA A 3 -45.18 -3.25 -4.26
N LEU A 4 -44.56 -4.17 -5.01
CA LEU A 4 -43.31 -4.81 -4.60
C LEU A 4 -42.23 -3.74 -4.66
N SER A 5 -41.92 -3.20 -3.49
CA SER A 5 -40.81 -2.29 -3.26
C SER A 5 -39.51 -3.03 -3.57
N PHE A 6 -39.03 -2.90 -4.80
CA PHE A 6 -37.64 -3.20 -5.16
C PHE A 6 -36.79 -2.11 -4.49
N LEU A 7 -36.56 -2.27 -3.19
CA LEU A 7 -35.44 -1.64 -2.52
C LEU A 7 -34.19 -2.33 -3.07
N ALA A 8 -33.79 -1.92 -4.27
CA ALA A 8 -32.48 -2.22 -4.81
C ALA A 8 -31.48 -1.77 -3.74
N LEU A 9 -30.82 -2.73 -3.11
CA LEU A 9 -29.61 -2.50 -2.34
C LEU A 9 -28.63 -1.82 -3.30
N LEU A 10 -28.67 -0.48 -3.33
CA LEU A 10 -27.58 0.35 -3.82
C LEU A 10 -26.47 0.20 -2.79
N LEU A 11 -25.78 -0.95 -2.83
CA LEU A 11 -24.46 -1.05 -2.24
C LEU A 11 -23.68 0.10 -2.89
N PRO A 12 -23.14 1.04 -2.11
CA PRO A 12 -22.21 2.00 -2.66
C PRO A 12 -21.06 1.16 -3.19
N PHE A 13 -20.99 1.02 -4.52
CA PHE A 13 -19.77 0.60 -5.20
C PHE A 13 -18.76 1.70 -4.88
N VAL A 14 -18.07 1.55 -3.76
CA VAL A 14 -16.83 2.28 -3.50
C VAL A 14 -15.90 1.76 -4.58
N ALA A 15 -15.87 2.45 -5.71
CA ALA A 15 -14.98 2.11 -6.79
C ALA A 15 -13.57 2.21 -6.22
N ALA A 16 -12.95 1.05 -6.01
CA ALA A 16 -11.53 0.92 -5.71
C ALA A 16 -10.76 1.89 -6.62
N LYS A 17 -10.10 2.89 -6.04
CA LYS A 17 -9.25 3.79 -6.83
C LYS A 17 -8.03 2.96 -7.23
N LYS A 18 -8.02 2.60 -8.51
CA LYS A 18 -7.00 1.77 -9.14
C LYS A 18 -5.78 2.63 -9.51
N HIS A 19 -4.60 2.21 -9.10
CA HIS A 19 -3.35 2.94 -9.27
C HIS A 19 -2.23 2.07 -9.85
N ASP A 20 -1.33 2.70 -10.58
CA ASP A 20 -0.19 2.03 -11.25
C ASP A 20 1.04 2.02 -10.34
N GLN A 21 1.10 2.96 -9.41
CA GLN A 21 2.20 3.06 -8.46
C GLN A 21 1.74 3.70 -7.16
N CYS A 22 2.29 3.22 -6.05
CA CYS A 22 2.04 3.77 -4.73
C CYS A 22 3.32 3.79 -3.88
N ASP A 23 3.34 4.69 -2.91
CA ASP A 23 4.34 4.76 -1.84
C ASP A 23 3.69 4.91 -0.47
N CYS A 24 4.45 4.58 0.57
CA CYS A 24 4.10 4.90 1.95
C CYS A 24 4.86 6.16 2.38
N MET A 25 4.10 7.17 2.80
CA MET A 25 4.59 8.30 3.55
C MET A 25 4.59 7.95 5.04
N SER A 26 5.56 8.45 5.79
CA SER A 26 5.58 8.31 7.24
C SER A 26 5.95 9.61 7.94
N TRP A 27 5.47 9.77 9.17
CA TRP A 27 5.74 10.92 10.01
C TRP A 27 6.61 10.55 11.21
N THR A 28 7.64 11.36 11.46
CA THR A 28 8.37 11.38 12.73
C THR A 28 8.40 12.79 13.30
N LYS A 29 8.63 12.91 14.62
CA LYS A 29 8.76 14.22 15.28
C LYS A 29 9.95 15.03 14.76
N GLU A 30 10.98 14.34 14.27
CA GLU A 30 12.25 14.93 13.86
C GLU A 30 12.21 15.42 12.41
N THR A 31 11.58 14.65 11.52
CA THR A 31 11.62 14.89 10.06
C THR A 31 10.29 15.37 9.47
N GLY A 32 9.18 15.25 10.20
CA GLY A 32 7.85 15.48 9.63
C GLY A 32 7.43 14.36 8.68
N TRP A 33 6.51 14.66 7.75
CA TRP A 33 6.08 13.71 6.72
C TRP A 33 7.16 13.55 5.66
N ILE A 34 7.62 12.33 5.47
CA ILE A 34 8.63 11.96 4.47
C ILE A 34 8.15 10.76 3.66
N HIS A 35 8.66 10.64 2.45
CA HIS A 35 8.61 9.39 1.70
C HIS A 35 9.40 8.33 2.46
N ASN A 36 8.75 7.23 2.83
CA ASN A 36 9.38 6.13 3.56
C ASN A 36 9.56 4.94 2.62
N LYS A 37 10.75 4.92 2.01
CA LYS A 37 11.14 3.93 1.02
C LYS A 37 11.14 2.51 1.58
N ASP A 38 11.61 2.34 2.82
CA ASP A 38 11.74 1.02 3.46
C ASP A 38 10.35 0.44 3.81
N LEU A 39 9.46 1.26 4.37
CA LEU A 39 8.07 0.86 4.61
C LEU A 39 7.34 0.56 3.29
N THR A 40 7.61 1.35 2.24
CA THR A 40 7.05 1.10 0.91
C THR A 40 7.49 -0.24 0.35
N HIS A 41 8.78 -0.57 0.47
CA HIS A 41 9.35 -1.83 0.00
C HIS A 41 8.71 -3.00 0.74
N TRP A 42 8.64 -2.91 2.07
CA TRP A 42 7.99 -3.93 2.90
C TRP A 42 6.54 -4.19 2.51
N VAL A 43 5.72 -3.14 2.40
CA VAL A 43 4.30 -3.26 2.03
C VAL A 43 4.16 -3.84 0.62
N CYS A 44 4.99 -3.40 -0.33
CA CYS A 44 5.01 -3.97 -1.68
C CYS A 44 5.29 -5.48 -1.63
N HIS A 45 6.29 -5.88 -0.83
CA HIS A 45 6.71 -7.27 -0.68
C HIS A 45 5.62 -8.16 -0.08
N VAL A 46 5.05 -7.78 1.07
CA VAL A 46 4.17 -8.68 1.82
C VAL A 46 2.73 -8.71 1.29
N TYR A 47 2.25 -7.64 0.63
CA TYR A 47 0.86 -7.57 0.16
C TYR A 47 0.70 -7.70 -1.35
N TYR A 48 1.69 -7.32 -2.15
CA TYR A 48 1.50 -7.13 -3.60
C TYR A 48 2.47 -7.92 -4.48
N MET A 49 3.51 -8.55 -3.94
CA MET A 49 4.41 -9.42 -4.74
C MET A 49 3.82 -10.80 -5.06
N GLU A 50 2.53 -11.04 -4.79
CA GLU A 50 1.86 -12.21 -5.32
C GLU A 50 1.88 -12.22 -6.86
N VAL A 51 2.07 -13.41 -7.45
CA VAL A 51 2.16 -13.65 -8.91
C VAL A 51 1.04 -12.97 -9.71
N SER A 52 -0.11 -12.75 -9.08
CA SER A 52 -1.29 -12.18 -9.74
C SER A 52 -1.26 -10.66 -9.95
N TYR A 53 -0.46 -9.91 -9.19
CA TYR A 53 -0.37 -8.45 -9.32
C TYR A 53 0.70 -7.99 -10.32
N HIS A 54 1.70 -8.83 -10.61
CA HIS A 54 2.90 -8.42 -11.36
C HIS A 54 3.48 -7.09 -10.83
N SER A 55 3.48 -6.94 -9.50
CA SER A 55 4.06 -5.78 -8.84
C SER A 55 5.54 -5.98 -8.60
N ARG A 56 6.27 -4.88 -8.47
CA ARG A 56 7.67 -4.83 -8.08
C ARG A 56 7.94 -3.56 -7.31
N PHE A 57 8.92 -3.62 -6.42
CA PHE A 57 9.49 -2.43 -5.85
C PHE A 57 10.47 -1.79 -6.84
N ASP A 58 10.29 -0.51 -7.13
CA ASP A 58 11.14 0.28 -8.00
C ASP A 58 12.18 1.03 -7.15
N ILE A 59 13.43 0.56 -7.22
CA ILE A 59 14.50 1.09 -6.36
C ILE A 59 14.86 2.54 -6.68
N ASP A 60 14.65 3.00 -7.90
CA ASP A 60 15.04 4.35 -8.32
C ASP A 60 14.04 5.38 -7.79
N THR A 61 12.76 5.03 -7.79
CA THR A 61 11.69 5.93 -7.31
C THR A 61 11.26 5.67 -5.86
N GLY A 62 11.60 4.51 -5.31
CA GLY A 62 11.13 4.07 -4.00
C GLY A 62 9.65 3.70 -3.97
N ARG A 63 9.03 3.41 -5.11
CA ARG A 63 7.59 3.12 -5.23
C ARG A 63 7.34 1.63 -5.50
N CYS A 64 6.18 1.14 -5.08
CA CYS A 64 5.65 -0.12 -5.60
C CYS A 64 4.93 0.15 -6.91
N VAL A 65 5.29 -0.57 -7.97
CA VAL A 65 4.77 -0.37 -9.34
C VAL A 65 4.15 -1.67 -9.83
N VAL A 66 2.99 -1.57 -10.50
CA VAL A 66 2.33 -2.71 -11.15
C VAL A 66 2.33 -2.55 -12.66
N ASP A 67 2.89 -3.54 -13.37
CA ASP A 67 3.01 -3.51 -14.83
C ASP A 67 1.87 -4.27 -15.55
N GLY A 68 0.80 -4.64 -14.82
CA GLY A 68 -0.32 -5.45 -15.33
C GLY A 68 -1.70 -4.79 -15.29
N ASP A 69 -2.72 -5.55 -15.69
CA ASP A 69 -4.14 -5.11 -15.66
C ASP A 69 -4.69 -4.99 -14.24
N ARG A 70 -4.08 -5.71 -13.28
CA ARG A 70 -4.39 -5.57 -11.86
C ARG A 70 -3.68 -4.35 -11.29
N LYS A 71 -4.47 -3.37 -10.90
CA LYS A 71 -4.01 -2.12 -10.31
C LYS A 71 -4.04 -2.20 -8.79
N ILE A 72 -3.19 -1.41 -8.14
CA ILE A 72 -3.18 -1.27 -6.69
C ILE A 72 -4.46 -0.56 -6.28
N ASP A 73 -5.19 -1.14 -5.31
CA ASP A 73 -6.30 -0.44 -4.67
C ASP A 73 -5.74 0.53 -3.63
N GLY A 74 -5.95 1.83 -3.86
CA GLY A 74 -5.32 2.88 -3.05
C GLY A 74 -5.76 2.85 -1.58
N GLN A 75 -6.97 2.38 -1.28
CA GLN A 75 -7.43 2.26 0.11
C GLN A 75 -6.74 1.09 0.81
N SER A 76 -6.66 -0.07 0.16
CA SER A 76 -5.93 -1.23 0.68
C SER A 76 -4.45 -0.91 0.89
N TRP A 77 -3.85 -0.10 -0.01
CA TRP A 77 -2.48 0.39 0.15
C TRP A 77 -2.33 1.35 1.34
N GLU A 78 -3.20 2.35 1.47
CA GLU A 78 -3.27 3.28 2.61
C GLU A 78 -3.37 2.53 3.94
N ASP A 79 -4.24 1.52 4.00
CA ASP A 79 -4.47 0.73 5.21
C ASP A 79 -3.25 -0.13 5.56
N ALA A 80 -2.62 -0.76 4.56
CA ALA A 80 -1.38 -1.53 4.75
C ALA A 80 -0.22 -0.65 5.25
N CYS A 81 -0.02 0.55 4.69
CA CYS A 81 1.00 1.48 5.19
C CYS A 81 0.78 1.84 6.67
N LYS A 82 -0.48 2.06 7.08
CA LYS A 82 -0.83 2.38 8.48
C LYS A 82 -0.64 1.19 9.41
N GLU A 83 -1.05 0.00 8.98
CA GLU A 83 -0.92 -1.24 9.73
C GLU A 83 0.56 -1.55 9.97
N GLU A 84 1.35 -1.68 8.91
CA GLU A 84 2.78 -2.02 9.00
C GLU A 84 3.61 -0.91 9.67
N GLY A 85 3.26 0.36 9.47
CA GLY A 85 3.91 1.47 10.16
C GLY A 85 3.70 1.43 11.68
N ARG A 86 2.56 0.91 12.15
CA ARG A 86 2.21 0.78 13.58
C ARG A 86 2.74 -0.52 14.19
N ASP A 87 2.53 -1.63 13.49
CA ASP A 87 2.81 -2.97 14.00
C ASP A 87 4.30 -3.30 13.87
N GLY A 88 4.91 -2.77 12.82
CA GLY A 88 6.35 -2.68 12.61
C GLY A 88 6.79 -3.46 11.37
N TYR A 89 7.67 -2.87 10.58
CA TYR A 89 8.18 -3.44 9.32
C TYR A 89 9.65 -3.81 9.42
N LEU A 90 10.12 -4.68 8.50
CA LEU A 90 11.53 -5.04 8.36
C LEU A 90 12.12 -4.38 7.12
N ILE A 91 13.43 -4.14 7.14
CA ILE A 91 14.16 -3.61 5.99
C ILE A 91 14.57 -4.76 5.07
N LEU A 92 14.32 -4.58 3.78
CA LEU A 92 14.65 -5.53 2.72
C LEU A 92 15.82 -5.01 1.87
N ASP A 93 16.62 -5.92 1.31
CA ASP A 93 17.60 -5.62 0.27
C ASP A 93 16.94 -5.57 -1.11
N ASP A 94 17.69 -5.17 -2.14
CA ASP A 94 17.19 -5.08 -3.53
C ASP A 94 16.73 -6.42 -4.14
N LYS A 95 16.89 -7.54 -3.41
CA LYS A 95 16.44 -8.88 -3.79
C LYS A 95 15.33 -9.40 -2.86
N ASP A 96 14.71 -8.50 -2.11
CA ASP A 96 13.63 -8.78 -1.17
C ASP A 96 14.02 -9.69 -0.01
N HIS A 97 15.32 -9.79 0.32
CA HIS A 97 15.78 -10.47 1.52
C HIS A 97 15.87 -9.52 2.71
N HIS A 98 15.59 -10.01 3.90
CA HIS A 98 15.81 -9.25 5.13
C HIS A 98 17.27 -8.83 5.28
N VAL A 99 17.51 -7.53 5.46
CA VAL A 99 18.83 -7.00 5.83
C VAL A 99 19.18 -7.44 7.26
N ASP A 100 18.20 -7.34 8.15
CA ASP A 100 18.21 -7.90 9.49
C ASP A 100 16.77 -8.23 9.96
N LEU A 101 16.61 -8.66 11.21
CA LEU A 101 15.30 -8.94 11.81
C LEU A 101 14.85 -7.85 12.78
N THR A 102 15.41 -6.64 12.65
CA THR A 102 15.03 -5.50 13.47
C THR A 102 13.72 -4.91 12.93
N SER A 103 12.72 -4.79 13.80
CA SER A 103 11.43 -4.21 13.45
C SER A 103 11.41 -2.70 13.73
N TYR A 104 10.95 -1.93 12.75
CA TYR A 104 10.89 -0.48 12.78
C TYR A 104 9.45 0.00 12.82
N LYS A 105 9.18 1.08 13.55
CA LYS A 105 7.85 1.70 13.68
C LYS A 105 7.91 3.18 13.42
N VAL A 106 6.80 3.75 12.97
CA VAL A 106 6.67 5.19 12.70
C VAL A 106 5.52 5.80 13.50
N GLY A 107 5.57 7.12 13.72
CA GLY A 107 4.56 7.81 14.51
C GLY A 107 3.20 7.89 13.80
N ALA A 108 3.22 8.02 12.48
CA ALA A 108 2.06 7.87 11.60
C ALA A 108 2.52 7.43 10.21
N ALA A 109 1.62 6.83 9.44
CA ALA A 109 1.84 6.46 8.05
C ALA A 109 0.59 6.74 7.21
N ALA A 110 0.80 6.92 5.90
CA ALA A 110 -0.23 7.10 4.90
C ALA A 110 0.26 6.58 3.55
N GLY A 111 -0.62 6.09 2.71
CA GLY A 111 -0.38 5.78 1.32
C GLY A 111 -0.49 7.03 0.44
N ASP A 112 0.40 7.14 -0.55
CA ASP A 112 0.29 8.08 -1.65
C ASP A 112 0.33 7.31 -2.97
N CYS A 113 -0.75 7.37 -3.75
CA CYS A 113 -0.91 6.59 -4.97
C CYS A 113 -1.08 7.49 -6.19
N LYS A 114 -0.43 7.12 -7.29
CA LYS A 114 -0.49 7.80 -8.59
C LYS A 114 -1.05 6.88 -9.67
N TYR A 115 -1.64 7.49 -10.68
CA TYR A 115 -2.12 6.80 -11.89
C TYR A 115 -0.99 6.61 -12.89
#